data_AF-A0A1Q4AI29-F1
#
_entry.id   AF-A0A1Q4AI29-F1
#
_cell.length_a   1.000
_cell.length_b   1.000
_cell.length_c   1.000
_cell.angle_alpha   90.00
_cell.angle_beta   90.00
_cell.angle_gamma   90.00
#
_symmetry.space_group_name_H-M   'P 1'
#
loop_
_entity.id
_entity.type
_entity.pdbx_description
1 polymer ?
#
loop_
_entity_poly.entity_id
_entity_poly.type
_entity_poly.pdbx_seq_one_letter_code
_entity_poly.pdbx_strand_id
1 'polypeptide(L)'
;MVLCASIAEDCSGPSGQLVLFERIQEWLVEHAGPFQQLNSVEDSFGGSKHPQMFVAGGGFNHFPEDDFAAFVLSLPWQNPENVVLVIDPEEGATRVFRPEVST
;
A
#
# COMPACT_ATOMS: atom_id res chain seq x y z
N MET A 1 -6.27 -12.84 9.69
CA MET A 1 -5.81 -12.39 8.37
C MET A 1 -6.38 -11.00 8.05
N VAL A 2 -5.54 -9.97 8.04
CA VAL A 2 -5.88 -8.60 7.58
C VAL A 2 -4.61 -7.95 7.02
N LEU A 3 -4.52 -7.65 5.73
CA LEU A 3 -3.38 -6.91 5.17
C LEU A 3 -3.68 -5.41 5.11
N CYS A 4 -3.39 -4.68 6.18
CA CYS A 4 -3.52 -3.22 6.13
C CYS A 4 -2.33 -2.59 5.39
N ALA A 5 -2.35 -2.53 4.06
CA ALA A 5 -1.45 -1.62 3.37
C ALA A 5 -1.82 -0.18 3.74
N SER A 6 -0.84 0.70 3.93
CA SER A 6 -1.11 2.08 4.31
C SER A 6 -0.17 3.03 3.59
N ILE A 7 -0.40 3.22 2.31
CA ILE A 7 0.44 4.06 1.45
C ILE A 7 0.20 5.53 1.80
N ALA A 8 0.92 6.04 2.80
CA ALA A 8 0.99 7.47 3.04
C ALA A 8 1.87 8.12 1.95
N GLU A 9 1.37 9.10 1.23
CA GLU A 9 2.19 9.97 0.39
C GLU A 9 1.59 11.38 0.49
N ASP A 10 2.42 12.42 0.40
CA ASP A 10 1.99 13.82 0.33
C ASP A 10 1.37 14.11 -1.06
N CYS A 11 0.05 14.32 -1.09
CA CYS A 11 -0.77 14.47 -2.30
C CYS A 11 -0.66 15.86 -2.97
N SER A 12 0.54 16.40 -3.19
CA SER A 12 0.70 17.71 -3.86
C SER A 12 0.65 17.67 -5.40
N GLY A 13 0.32 16.54 -6.04
CA GLY A 13 0.27 16.43 -7.51
C GLY A 13 -0.65 15.32 -8.06
N PRO A 14 -1.58 15.60 -9.01
CA PRO A 14 -2.66 14.67 -9.36
C PRO A 14 -2.37 13.58 -10.41
N SER A 15 -1.18 13.48 -11.01
CA SER A 15 -0.97 12.57 -12.17
C SER A 15 -0.06 11.36 -11.94
N GLY A 16 0.92 11.42 -11.03
CA GLY A 16 1.87 10.31 -10.82
C GLY A 16 1.38 9.23 -9.85
N GLN A 17 0.61 9.64 -8.84
CA GLN A 17 0.21 8.78 -7.71
C GLN A 17 -0.90 7.80 -8.08
N LEU A 18 -1.89 8.25 -8.87
CA LEU A 18 -2.93 7.36 -9.42
C LEU A 18 -2.31 6.23 -10.24
N VAL A 19 -1.26 6.53 -11.03
CA VAL A 19 -0.58 5.53 -11.86
C VAL A 19 0.13 4.48 -11.00
N LEU A 20 0.82 4.86 -9.92
CA LEU A 20 1.48 3.87 -9.06
C LEU A 20 0.47 3.03 -8.28
N PHE A 21 -0.63 3.63 -7.82
CA PHE A 21 -1.70 2.88 -7.17
C PHE A 21 -2.39 1.90 -8.15
N GLU A 22 -2.66 2.32 -9.39
CA GLU A 22 -3.16 1.44 -10.44
C GLU A 22 -2.22 0.25 -10.67
N ARG A 23 -0.90 0.47 -10.71
CA ARG A 23 0.07 -0.64 -10.80
C ARG A 23 0.03 -1.59 -9.61
N ILE A 24 -0.28 -1.09 -8.41
CA ILE A 24 -0.50 -1.94 -7.24
C ILE A 24 -1.77 -2.79 -7.41
N GLN A 25 -2.85 -2.20 -7.91
CA GLN A 25 -4.09 -2.93 -8.20
C GLN A 25 -3.87 -4.00 -9.29
N GLU A 26 -3.14 -3.66 -10.36
CA GLU A 26 -2.78 -4.60 -11.43
C GLU A 26 -1.97 -5.79 -10.88
N TRP A 27 -0.96 -5.51 -10.06
CA TRP A 27 -0.15 -6.57 -9.45
C TRP A 27 -1.01 -7.52 -8.61
N LEU A 28 -1.95 -6.99 -7.82
CA LEU A 28 -2.88 -7.80 -7.01
C LEU A 28 -3.76 -8.71 -7.87
N VAL A 29 -4.28 -8.18 -8.99
CA VAL A 29 -5.08 -8.96 -9.93
C VAL A 29 -4.25 -10.11 -10.54
N GLU A 30 -3.00 -9.83 -10.92
CA GLU A 30 -2.11 -10.80 -11.55
C GLU A 30 -1.60 -11.89 -10.59
N HIS A 31 -1.27 -11.53 -9.35
CA HIS A 31 -0.54 -12.41 -8.42
C HIS A 31 -1.41 -12.98 -7.30
N ALA A 32 -2.51 -12.29 -6.95
CA ALA A 32 -3.41 -12.71 -5.87
C ALA A 32 -4.83 -13.06 -6.36
N GLY A 33 -5.18 -12.68 -7.59
CA GLY A 33 -6.39 -13.11 -8.31
C GLY A 33 -7.36 -11.97 -8.66
N PRO A 34 -8.35 -12.23 -9.55
CA PRO A 34 -9.13 -11.20 -10.23
C PRO A 34 -10.08 -10.38 -9.34
N PHE A 35 -10.27 -10.77 -8.07
CA PHE A 35 -11.13 -10.08 -7.12
C PHE A 35 -10.36 -9.40 -5.98
N GLN A 36 -9.02 -9.43 -6.05
CA GLN A 36 -8.16 -8.83 -5.04
C GLN A 36 -7.96 -7.35 -5.33
N GLN A 37 -8.17 -6.53 -4.30
CA GLN A 37 -8.04 -5.07 -4.41
C GLN A 37 -7.75 -4.45 -3.05
N LEU A 38 -7.02 -3.33 -3.06
CA LEU A 38 -7.00 -2.38 -1.96
C LEU A 38 -8.12 -1.37 -2.14
N ASN A 39 -8.77 -1.00 -1.03
CA ASN A 39 -9.79 0.04 -1.02
C ASN A 39 -9.29 1.24 -0.23
N SER A 40 -9.58 2.44 -0.73
CA SER A 40 -9.36 3.67 0.04
C SER A 40 -10.09 3.57 1.38
N VAL A 41 -9.42 3.94 2.47
CA VAL A 41 -9.99 3.87 3.82
C VAL A 41 -10.49 5.22 4.33
N GLU A 42 -10.60 6.23 3.46
CA GLU A 42 -10.98 7.61 3.81
C GLU A 42 -12.27 7.70 4.62
N ASP A 43 -13.25 6.83 4.36
CA ASP A 43 -14.53 6.77 5.10
C ASP A 43 -14.61 5.60 6.11
N SER A 44 -13.54 4.81 6.24
CA SER A 44 -13.54 3.56 7.02
C SER A 44 -12.79 3.64 8.35
N PHE A 45 -12.12 4.77 8.64
CA PHE A 45 -11.41 5.03 9.89
C PHE A 45 -11.91 6.31 10.57
N GLY A 46 -11.96 6.30 11.91
CA GLY A 46 -12.30 7.49 12.68
C GLY A 46 -11.08 8.40 12.91
N GLY A 47 -11.27 9.72 12.80
CA GLY A 47 -10.26 10.74 13.09
C GLY A 47 -10.04 11.75 11.96
N SER A 48 -9.33 12.83 12.25
CA SER A 48 -8.92 13.81 11.25
C SER A 48 -7.58 13.39 10.65
N LYS A 49 -7.59 12.88 9.42
CA LYS A 49 -6.38 12.65 8.63
C LYS A 49 -5.87 14.00 8.09
N HIS A 50 -4.56 14.14 7.93
CA HIS A 50 -4.03 15.26 7.15
C HIS A 50 -4.59 15.14 5.72
N PRO A 51 -5.17 16.20 5.12
CA PRO A 51 -5.84 16.12 3.81
C PRO A 51 -4.94 15.59 2.68
N GLN A 52 -3.63 15.63 2.88
CA GLN A 52 -2.63 15.25 1.89
C GLN A 52 -2.14 13.82 2.03
N MET A 53 -2.75 12.96 2.84
CA MET A 53 -2.32 11.56 2.96
C MET A 53 -3.33 10.67 2.26
N PHE A 54 -2.89 9.75 1.40
CA PHE A 54 -3.69 8.62 0.90
C PHE A 54 -3.50 7.40 1.82
N VAL A 55 -4.48 6.50 1.93
CA VAL A 55 -4.34 5.21 2.67
C VAL A 55 -5.32 4.24 2.03
N ALA A 56 -4.86 3.03 1.69
CA ALA A 56 -5.71 1.99 1.12
C ALA A 56 -5.33 0.60 1.64
N GLY A 57 -6.31 -0.18 2.11
CA GLY A 57 -6.09 -1.49 2.76
C GLY A 57 -6.98 -2.60 2.19
N GLY A 58 -6.67 -3.87 2.53
CA GLY A 58 -7.44 -5.03 2.09
C GLY A 58 -7.20 -6.29 2.94
N GLY A 59 -8.02 -7.33 2.77
CA GLY A 59 -7.83 -8.62 3.44
C GLY A 59 -7.65 -9.72 2.40
N PHE A 60 -6.57 -10.50 2.49
CA PHE A 60 -6.21 -11.48 1.47
C PHE A 60 -5.91 -12.85 2.10
N ASN A 61 -6.56 -13.90 1.59
CA ASN A 61 -6.22 -15.29 1.93
C ASN A 61 -5.06 -15.78 1.07
N HIS A 62 -4.12 -16.52 1.67
CA HIS A 62 -2.99 -17.14 0.96
C HIS A 62 -2.18 -16.14 0.09
N PHE A 63 -1.78 -15.02 0.69
CA PHE A 63 -1.18 -13.90 -0.03
C PHE A 63 0.36 -14.00 -0.09
N PRO A 64 1.00 -13.74 -1.25
CA PRO A 64 2.46 -13.70 -1.37
C PRO A 64 3.02 -12.39 -0.80
N GLU A 65 3.06 -12.29 0.54
CA GLU A 65 3.42 -11.07 1.28
C GLU A 65 4.81 -10.52 0.93
N ASP A 66 5.81 -11.40 0.80
CA ASP A 66 7.21 -11.00 0.57
C ASP A 66 7.40 -10.45 -0.85
N ASP A 67 6.80 -11.09 -1.85
CA ASP A 67 6.82 -10.63 -3.24
C ASP A 67 6.08 -9.30 -3.40
N PHE A 68 4.96 -9.14 -2.68
CA PHE A 68 4.23 -7.88 -2.66
C PHE A 68 5.04 -6.75 -2.05
N ALA A 69 5.68 -7.01 -0.90
CA ALA A 69 6.54 -6.02 -0.26
C ALA A 69 7.68 -5.61 -1.18
N ALA A 70 8.38 -6.58 -1.81
CA ALA A 70 9.44 -6.30 -2.76
C ALA A 70 8.94 -5.47 -3.95
N PHE A 71 7.75 -5.79 -4.50
CA PHE A 71 7.14 -5.04 -5.58
C PHE A 71 6.84 -3.59 -5.19
N VAL A 72 6.11 -3.37 -4.08
CA VAL A 72 5.75 -2.03 -3.60
C VAL A 72 6.99 -1.19 -3.31
N LEU A 73 8.03 -1.77 -2.72
CA LEU A 73 9.29 -1.08 -2.43
C LEU A 73 10.10 -0.72 -3.69
N SER A 74 9.88 -1.43 -4.80
CA SER A 74 10.56 -1.19 -6.09
C SER A 74 9.94 -0.07 -6.93
N LEU A 75 8.73 0.39 -6.58
CA LEU A 75 8.04 1.42 -7.35
C LEU A 75 8.79 2.76 -7.26
N PRO A 76 8.79 3.58 -8.34
CA PRO A 76 9.52 4.84 -8.39
C PRO A 76 8.76 5.94 -7.63
N TRP A 77 8.66 5.80 -6.30
CA TRP A 77 8.01 6.76 -5.42
C TRP A 77 8.70 8.12 -5.51
N GLN A 78 7.90 9.19 -5.60
CA GLN A 78 8.44 10.56 -5.64
C GLN A 78 9.00 10.98 -4.28
N ASN A 79 8.31 10.57 -3.20
CA ASN A 79 8.69 10.85 -1.81
C ASN A 79 8.75 9.52 -1.04
N PRO A 80 9.77 8.66 -1.27
CA PRO A 80 9.86 7.33 -0.67
C PRO A 80 9.80 7.33 0.86
N GLU A 81 10.27 8.40 1.51
CA GLU A 81 10.23 8.58 2.97
C GLU A 81 8.82 8.69 3.55
N ASN A 82 7.84 9.09 2.73
CA ASN A 82 6.45 9.19 3.16
C ASN A 82 5.71 7.85 3.02
N VAL A 83 6.22 6.94 2.20
CA VAL A 83 5.56 5.68 1.88
C VAL A 83 5.80 4.63 2.96
N VAL A 84 4.71 4.03 3.42
CA VAL A 84 4.74 2.94 4.39
C VAL A 84 3.89 1.79 3.87
N LEU A 85 4.42 0.57 3.92
CA LEU A 85 3.62 -0.64 3.73
C LEU A 85 3.59 -1.39 5.05
N VAL A 86 2.39 -1.72 5.53
CA VAL A 86 2.18 -2.55 6.70
C VAL A 86 1.57 -3.87 6.26
N ILE A 87 2.10 -4.97 6.78
CA ILE A 87 1.63 -6.33 6.53
C ILE A 87 1.37 -6.97 7.89
N ASP A 88 0.11 -7.28 8.17
CA ASP A 88 -0.31 -7.88 9.44
C ASP A 88 -0.83 -9.31 9.23
N PRO A 89 0.05 -10.32 9.31
CA PRO A 89 -0.36 -11.70 9.08
C PRO A 89 -1.26 -12.18 10.22
N GLU A 90 -2.06 -13.22 9.97
CA GLU A 90 -2.89 -13.83 11.03
C GLU A 90 -2.06 -14.44 12.16
N GLU A 91 -0.95 -15.06 11.78
CA GLU A 91 0.02 -15.64 12.68
C GLU A 91 1.38 -14.98 12.45
N GLY A 92 2.07 -14.63 13.54
CA GLY A 92 3.36 -13.95 13.50
C GLY A 92 3.28 -12.48 13.89
N ALA A 93 4.28 -11.71 13.48
CA ALA A 93 4.40 -10.31 13.84
C ALA A 93 4.01 -9.42 12.65
N THR A 94 3.36 -8.30 12.95
CA THR A 94 3.16 -7.20 12.00
C THR A 94 4.51 -6.71 11.48
N ARG A 95 4.61 -6.54 10.16
CA ARG A 95 5.82 -6.08 9.46
C ARG A 95 5.57 -4.72 8.84
N VAL A 96 6.58 -3.85 8.92
CA VAL A 96 6.52 -2.49 8.40
C VAL A 96 7.69 -2.30 7.44
N PHE A 97 7.37 -1.96 6.20
CA PHE A 97 8.32 -1.73 5.13
C PHE A 97 8.28 -0.26 4.70
N ARG A 98 9.45 0.29 4.38
CA ARG A 98 9.62 1.65 3.86
C ARG A 98 10.61 1.59 2.69
N PRO A 99 10.34 2.25 1.55
CA PRO A 99 11.30 2.32 0.45
C PRO A 99 12.62 2.97 0.90
N GLU A 100 13.73 2.53 0.33
CA GLU A 100 15.04 3.14 0.62
C GLU A 100 15.11 4.55 0.02
N VAL A 101 15.53 5.52 0.84
CA VAL A 101 15.81 6.88 0.37
C VAL A 101 17.20 6.88 -0.25
N SER A 102 17.28 7.08 -1.56
CA SER A 102 18.58 7.28 -2.23
C SER A 102 19.13 8.65 -1.82
N THR A 103 20.10 8.66 -0.91
CA THR A 103 20.83 9.86 -0.46
C THR A 103 21.88 10.33 -1.46
#